data_AF-A0ABD0RAH6-F1
#
_entry.id   AF-A0ABD0RAH6-F1
#
_cell.length_a   1.000
_cell.length_b   1.000
_cell.length_c   1.000
_cell.angle_alpha   90.00
_cell.angle_beta   90.00
_cell.angle_gamma   90.00
#
_symmetry.space_group_name_H-M   'P 1'
#
loop_
_entity.id
_entity.type
_entity.pdbx_description
1 polymer ?
#
loop_
_entity_poly.entity_id
_entity_poly.type
_entity_poly.pdbx_seq_one_letter_code
_entity_poly.pdbx_strand_id
1 'polypeptide(L)'
;MWPILCSFHAFAPFIVALKQNPSPVEDYLSDFLQELQQLKQDGIVYGDKTPQPTVKALICDAPAQAFLKCINSHSSYFACERCTVRGTRCGTSCSQCYSTWCYCK
;
A
#
# COMPACT_ATOMS: atom_id res chain seq x y z
N MET A 1 -5.80 -14.14 -2.92
CA MET A 1 -6.93 -13.23 -3.14
C MET A 1 -6.73 -12.06 -2.19
N TRP A 2 -6.58 -10.85 -2.72
CA TRP A 2 -6.18 -9.68 -1.93
C TRP A 2 -7.31 -8.64 -1.97
N PRO A 3 -8.09 -8.49 -0.88
CA PRO A 3 -9.15 -7.49 -0.83
C PRO A 3 -8.59 -6.08 -0.70
N ILE A 4 -9.22 -5.12 -1.38
CA ILE A 4 -9.03 -3.69 -1.13
C ILE A 4 -10.08 -3.26 -0.11
N LEU A 5 -9.60 -2.84 1.05
CA LEU A 5 -10.44 -2.31 2.12
C LEU A 5 -10.34 -0.79 2.16
N CYS A 6 -11.44 -0.11 2.45
CA CYS A 6 -11.45 1.31 2.75
C CYS A 6 -12.00 1.54 4.14
N SER A 7 -11.40 2.49 4.85
CA SER A 7 -11.93 3.05 6.08
C SER A 7 -12.09 4.55 5.88
N PHE A 8 -13.27 5.04 6.26
CA PHE A 8 -13.60 6.45 6.20
C PHE A 8 -13.88 6.90 7.63
N HIS A 9 -13.20 7.95 8.09
CA HIS A 9 -13.38 8.49 9.44
C HIS A 9 -13.35 7.41 10.55
N ALA A 10 -14.42 7.26 11.33
CA ALA A 10 -14.58 6.29 12.42
C ALA A 10 -15.35 5.03 11.99
N PHE A 11 -15.58 4.85 10.69
CA PHE A 11 -16.22 3.64 10.18
C PHE A 11 -15.24 2.47 10.18
N ALA A 12 -15.76 1.30 10.55
CA ALA A 12 -15.03 0.05 10.40
C ALA A 12 -14.63 -0.15 8.92
N PRO A 13 -13.44 -0.72 8.64
CA PRO A 13 -13.04 -1.02 7.28
C PRO A 13 -14.07 -1.89 6.54
N PHE A 14 -14.39 -1.53 5.31
CA PHE A 14 -15.30 -2.28 4.44
C PHE A 14 -14.62 -2.66 3.13
N ILE A 15 -15.10 -3.73 2.50
CA ILE A 15 -14.56 -4.23 1.23
C ILE A 15 -15.06 -3.33 0.10
N VAL A 16 -14.13 -2.82 -0.70
CA VAL A 16 -14.43 -2.02 -1.91
C VAL A 16 -14.18 -2.85 -3.16
N ALA A 17 -13.10 -3.61 -3.18
CA ALA A 17 -12.81 -4.52 -4.28
C ALA A 17 -12.26 -5.85 -3.75
N LEU A 18 -12.55 -6.91 -4.49
CA LEU A 18 -12.12 -8.25 -4.16
C LEU A 18 -11.54 -8.91 -5.41
N LYS A 19 -10.21 -8.86 -5.54
CA LYS A 19 -9.51 -9.38 -6.73
C LYS A 19 -8.66 -10.61 -6.40
N GLN A 20 -8.70 -11.58 -7.32
CA GLN A 20 -7.79 -12.73 -7.31
C GLN A 20 -6.46 -12.29 -7.93
N ASN A 21 -5.33 -12.54 -7.26
CA ASN A 21 -3.96 -12.08 -7.59
C ASN A 21 -3.77 -11.68 -9.07
N PRO A 22 -4.09 -10.43 -9.44
CA PRO A 22 -3.88 -9.98 -10.80
C PRO A 22 -2.44 -9.52 -10.86
N SER A 23 -1.64 -10.22 -11.65
CA SER A 23 -0.40 -9.66 -12.18
C SER A 23 -0.76 -9.28 -13.60
N PRO A 24 -0.66 -8.00 -14.00
CA PRO A 24 0.12 -6.89 -13.42
C PRO A 24 -0.62 -5.98 -12.39
N VAL A 25 0.11 -5.09 -11.70
CA VAL A 25 -0.42 -4.22 -10.61
C VAL A 25 -1.44 -3.20 -11.11
N GLU A 26 -1.26 -2.74 -12.35
CA GLU A 26 -2.14 -1.80 -13.03
C GLU A 26 -3.56 -2.39 -13.13
N ASP A 27 -3.67 -3.67 -13.50
CA ASP A 27 -4.95 -4.37 -13.60
C ASP A 27 -5.58 -4.63 -12.23
N TYR A 28 -4.76 -4.76 -11.18
CA TYR A 28 -5.27 -4.86 -9.81
C TYR A 28 -5.89 -3.53 -9.36
N LEU A 29 -5.23 -2.40 -9.61
CA LEU A 29 -5.63 -1.09 -9.08
C LEU A 29 -6.53 -0.26 -10.01
N SER A 30 -6.63 -0.58 -11.30
CA SER A 30 -7.31 0.24 -12.33
C SER A 30 -8.71 0.70 -11.91
N ASP A 31 -9.60 -0.25 -11.61
CA ASP A 31 -10.99 0.04 -11.24
C ASP A 31 -11.06 0.92 -9.99
N PHE A 32 -10.27 0.60 -8.98
CA PHE A 32 -10.21 1.36 -7.73
C PHE A 32 -9.69 2.79 -7.95
N LEU A 33 -8.65 2.96 -8.77
CA LEU A 33 -8.09 4.27 -9.07
C LEU A 33 -9.05 5.13 -9.89
N GLN A 34 -9.78 4.53 -10.82
CA GLN A 34 -10.80 5.21 -11.60
C GLN A 34 -11.94 5.73 -10.70
N GLU A 35 -12.50 4.87 -9.85
CA GLU A 35 -13.53 5.27 -8.88
C GLU A 35 -13.02 6.32 -7.90
N LEU A 36 -11.80 6.15 -7.37
CA LEU A 36 -11.18 7.13 -6.48
C LEU A 36 -10.98 8.48 -7.16
N GLN A 37 -10.63 8.49 -8.44
CA GLN A 37 -10.47 9.72 -9.21
C GLN A 37 -11.82 10.42 -9.43
N GLN A 38 -12.88 9.67 -9.77
CA GLN A 38 -14.24 10.21 -9.86
C GLN A 38 -14.68 10.80 -8.52
N LEU A 39 -14.49 10.07 -7.41
CA LEU A 39 -14.82 10.55 -6.08
C LEU A 39 -14.06 11.81 -5.68
N LYS A 40 -12.80 11.97 -6.13
CA LYS A 40 -12.02 13.19 -5.92
C LYS A 40 -12.53 14.38 -6.73
N GLN A 41 -13.03 14.14 -7.94
CA GLN A 41 -13.56 15.18 -8.84
C GLN A 41 -14.96 15.62 -8.41
N ASP A 42 -15.85 14.65 -8.20
CA ASP A 42 -17.27 14.88 -7.94
C ASP A 42 -17.56 15.11 -6.45
N GLY A 43 -16.68 14.64 -5.58
CA GLY A 43 -16.87 14.64 -4.13
C GLY A 43 -17.88 13.59 -3.66
N ILE A 44 -18.16 13.57 -2.35
CA ILE A 44 -19.13 12.65 -1.75
C ILE A 44 -20.32 13.47 -1.26
N VAL A 45 -21.50 13.21 -1.79
CA VAL A 45 -22.73 13.91 -1.36
C VAL A 45 -23.13 13.46 0.04
N TYR A 46 -23.17 14.40 0.99
CA TYR A 46 -23.61 14.17 2.36
C TYR A 46 -24.45 15.36 2.84
N GLY A 47 -25.78 15.20 2.78
CA GLY A 47 -26.73 16.30 2.99
C GLY A 47 -26.52 17.39 1.95
N ASP A 48 -26.37 18.64 2.40
CA ASP A 48 -26.13 19.81 1.54
C ASP A 48 -24.64 20.06 1.24
N LYS A 49 -23.76 19.12 1.60
CA LYS A 49 -22.31 19.25 1.43
C LYS A 49 -21.77 18.19 0.49
N THR A 50 -20.73 18.57 -0.25
CA THR A 50 -20.03 17.67 -1.17
C THR A 50 -18.52 17.72 -0.92
N PRO A 51 -18.04 17.22 0.25
CA PRO A 51 -16.60 17.19 0.53
C PRO A 51 -15.84 16.34 -0.47
N GLN A 52 -14.65 16.81 -0.86
CA GLN A 52 -13.72 16.04 -1.68
C GLN A 52 -12.89 15.10 -0.78
N PRO A 53 -12.91 13.78 -1.01
CA PRO A 53 -12.16 12.83 -0.21
C PRO A 53 -10.65 12.93 -0.48
N THR A 54 -9.85 12.78 0.58
CA THR A 54 -8.39 12.68 0.50
C THR A 54 -7.92 11.35 1.08
N VAL A 55 -7.05 10.66 0.36
CA VAL A 55 -6.43 9.41 0.84
C VAL A 55 -5.36 9.75 1.88
N LYS A 56 -5.55 9.27 3.11
CA LYS A 56 -4.61 9.51 4.22
C LYS A 56 -3.42 8.54 4.20
N ALA A 57 -3.70 7.25 3.98
CA ALA A 57 -2.69 6.21 4.03
C ALA A 57 -3.15 4.99 3.22
N LEU A 58 -2.18 4.23 2.72
CA LEU A 58 -2.37 2.87 2.21
C LEU A 58 -1.68 1.93 3.20
N ILE A 59 -2.45 1.04 3.82
CA ILE A 59 -1.96 0.10 4.83
C ILE A 59 -2.00 -1.29 4.23
N CYS A 60 -0.85 -1.96 4.21
CA CYS A 60 -0.69 -3.30 3.66
C CYS A 60 0.48 -4.00 4.36
N ASP A 61 0.52 -5.33 4.27
CA ASP A 61 1.67 -6.10 4.72
C ASP A 61 2.86 -5.93 3.76
N ALA A 62 4.03 -6.41 4.17
CA ALA A 62 5.25 -6.25 3.39
C ALA A 62 5.18 -6.83 1.96
N PRO A 63 4.60 -8.03 1.69
CA PRO A 63 4.49 -8.54 0.33
C PRO A 63 3.51 -7.74 -0.54
N ALA A 64 2.35 -7.32 -0.02
CA ALA A 64 1.43 -6.49 -0.79
C ALA A 64 2.02 -5.08 -1.05
N GLN A 65 2.74 -4.51 -0.08
CA GLN A 65 3.44 -3.24 -0.28
C GLN A 65 4.48 -3.35 -1.41
N ALA A 66 5.27 -4.43 -1.42
CA ALA A 66 6.26 -4.66 -2.46
C ALA A 66 5.63 -4.79 -3.85
N PHE A 67 4.52 -5.52 -3.95
CA PHE A 67 3.73 -5.65 -5.17
C PHE A 67 3.19 -4.29 -5.65
N LEU A 68 2.55 -3.52 -4.76
CA LEU A 68 1.94 -2.23 -5.09
C LEU A 68 2.97 -1.18 -5.53
N LYS A 69 4.16 -1.18 -4.92
CA LYS A 69 5.23 -0.23 -5.25
C LYS A 69 6.16 -0.73 -6.35
N CYS A 70 5.96 -1.95 -6.85
CA CYS A 70 6.87 -2.62 -7.78
C CYS A 70 8.33 -2.64 -7.28
N ILE A 71 8.52 -2.88 -5.97
CA ILE A 71 9.85 -2.96 -5.33
C ILE A 71 10.21 -4.39 -4.94
N ASN A 72 11.47 -4.58 -4.56
CA ASN A 72 11.94 -5.88 -4.09
C ASN A 72 11.15 -6.35 -2.86
N SER A 73 10.97 -7.67 -2.76
CA SER A 73 10.32 -8.26 -1.59
C SER A 73 11.10 -8.00 -0.31
N HIS A 74 10.40 -8.09 0.82
CA HIS A 74 10.97 -7.94 2.17
C HIS A 74 12.12 -8.91 2.46
N SER A 75 12.14 -10.05 1.79
CA SER A 75 13.18 -11.08 1.94
C SER A 75 14.42 -10.84 1.07
N SER A 76 14.44 -9.79 0.25
CA SER A 76 15.57 -9.46 -0.60
C SER A 76 16.71 -8.80 0.18
N TYR A 77 17.94 -8.88 -0.37
CA TYR A 77 19.08 -8.19 0.22
C TYR A 77 18.96 -6.66 0.16
N PHE A 78 18.08 -6.12 -0.68
CA PHE A 78 17.79 -4.67 -0.79
C PHE A 78 16.29 -4.43 -0.54
N ALA A 79 15.79 -5.02 0.54
CA ALA A 79 14.38 -4.99 0.92
C ALA A 79 13.93 -3.68 1.58
N CYS A 80 14.87 -2.97 2.19
CA CYS A 80 14.59 -1.72 2.90
C CYS A 80 14.23 -0.63 1.89
N GLU A 81 12.99 -0.17 1.90
CA GLU A 81 12.57 0.94 1.02
C GLU A 81 13.16 2.30 1.43
N ARG A 82 13.60 2.42 2.69
CA ARG A 82 14.09 3.68 3.28
C ARG A 82 15.60 3.84 3.15
N CYS A 83 16.34 2.76 2.87
CA CYS A 83 17.79 2.73 2.91
C CYS A 83 18.37 1.99 1.70
N THR A 84 19.58 2.37 1.30
CA THR A 84 20.31 1.73 0.18
C THR A 84 21.22 0.60 0.64
N VAL A 85 21.26 0.33 1.95
CA VAL A 85 22.16 -0.64 2.56
C VAL A 85 21.73 -2.06 2.21
N ARG A 86 22.70 -2.89 1.82
CA ARG A 86 22.50 -4.32 1.60
C ARG A 86 22.35 -5.03 2.96
N GLY A 87 21.23 -5.72 3.15
CA GLY A 87 21.00 -6.61 4.29
C GLY A 87 21.88 -7.87 4.21
N THR A 88 22.06 -8.53 5.35
CA THR A 88 22.77 -9.82 5.44
C THR A 88 21.85 -10.84 6.11
N ARG A 89 21.84 -12.09 5.62
CA ARG A 89 21.07 -13.18 6.23
C ARG A 89 21.92 -13.87 7.29
N CYS A 90 21.46 -13.91 8.53
CA CYS A 90 22.11 -14.68 9.60
C CYS A 90 21.16 -15.81 10.03
N GLY A 91 21.37 -17.03 9.53
CA GLY A 91 20.51 -18.19 9.83
C GLY A 91 19.09 -18.11 9.26
N THR A 92 18.07 -18.55 10.02
CA THR A 92 16.65 -18.60 9.64
C THR A 92 15.90 -17.27 9.76
N SER A 93 16.53 -16.23 10.31
CA SER A 93 15.91 -14.91 10.49
C SER A 93 16.72 -13.83 9.78
N CYS A 94 16.06 -13.01 8.96
CA CYS A 94 16.66 -11.83 8.37
C CYS A 94 16.73 -10.75 9.46
N SER A 95 17.91 -10.54 10.05
CA SER A 95 18.14 -9.43 10.97
C SER A 95 18.03 -8.12 10.18
N GLN A 96 16.92 -7.42 10.36
CA GLN A 96 16.79 -6.03 9.91
C GLN A 96 17.93 -5.19 10.49
N CYS A 97 18.33 -4.15 9.76
CA CYS A 97 19.36 -3.19 10.15
C CYS A 97 19.17 -2.70 11.60
N TYR A 98 19.90 -3.28 12.56
CA TYR A 98 19.99 -2.83 13.96
C TYR A 98 21.24 -1.95 14.21
N SER A 99 21.91 -1.46 13.15
CA SER A 99 23.06 -0.57 13.30
C SER A 99 22.65 0.87 12.95
N THR A 100 22.88 1.75 13.91
CA THR A 100 22.47 3.15 14.11
C THR A 100 22.86 4.17 13.02
N TRP A 101 23.22 3.72 11.82
CA TRP A 101 23.66 4.54 10.69
C TRP A 101 22.95 4.12 9.40
N CYS A 102 21.62 4.16 9.42
CA CYS A 102 20.87 4.16 8.17
C CYS A 102 20.99 5.55 7.55
N TYR A 103 21.82 5.67 6.51
CA TYR A 103 21.68 6.75 5.53
C TYR A 103 20.33 6.55 4.85
N CYS A 104 19.29 7.20 5.39
CA CYS A 104 18.02 7.33 4.70
C CYS A 104 18.28 8.01 3.35
N LYS A 105 17.61 7.52 2.31
CA LYS A 105 17.53 8.26 1.04
C LYS A 105 16.94 9.65 1.25
#